data_AF-R9LW75-F1
#
_entry.id   AF-R9LW75-F1
#
_cell.length_a   1.000
_cell.length_b   1.000
_cell.length_c   1.000
_cell.angle_alpha   90.00
_cell.angle_beta   90.00
_cell.angle_gamma   90.00
#
_symmetry.space_group_name_H-M   'P 1'
#
loop_
_entity.id
_entity.type
_entity.pdbx_description
1 polymer ?
#
loop_
_entity_poly.entity_id
_entity_poly.type
_entity_poly.pdbx_seq_one_letter_code
_entity_poly.pdbx_strand_id
1 'polypeptide(L)'
;MIVDVCWKNKKVLVVGSGKQGKRKGEQFEKEGALVSYRDHDFSFEEIARFDCVAACTDDRTMNDKIACFAQQYGVFCVSATYSKDASLHMMREINLDELKMGLSTKHGFLMYGELIKKEIIALYENKWKEKLVILKKFRPYVLGHKEWMRFLMDLRVDQLNWLFEMINGKEGRACVFHSCQDDGQHAMVMGFLEGTAMAFYMNESMETLKEICMHFNANIIWQPMFMHNGYVYTCFRRMFENAKPLLMNDNTWKKLLEPLDCENAVLIVHPTKDKRLRNKILSYCKCAQVIELDEKVQWNCSEMIVYPLFLLDGKHVKVDVEKMLEKGRREGIQIKMPFHCLLKCKEFQKIYLQSVL
;
A
#
# COMPACT_ATOMS: atom_id res chain seq x y z
N MET A 1 27.34 -9.90 11.03
CA MET A 1 26.76 -10.11 9.69
C MET A 1 25.72 -11.22 9.81
N ILE A 2 24.55 -11.07 9.20
CA ILE A 2 23.53 -12.15 9.11
C ILE A 2 23.65 -12.72 7.70
N VAL A 3 23.73 -14.05 7.58
CA VAL A 3 23.85 -14.76 6.31
C VAL A 3 22.86 -15.91 6.26
N ASP A 4 22.33 -16.20 5.07
CA ASP A 4 21.62 -17.44 4.80
C ASP A 4 22.60 -18.40 4.12
N VAL A 5 22.81 -19.59 4.69
CA VAL A 5 23.80 -20.56 4.21
C VAL A 5 23.07 -21.75 3.61
N CYS A 6 23.40 -22.10 2.37
CA CYS A 6 22.85 -23.29 1.74
C CYS A 6 23.60 -24.54 2.20
N TRP A 7 22.95 -25.39 2.99
CA TRP A 7 23.52 -26.65 3.49
C TRP A 7 23.30 -27.86 2.58
N LYS A 8 22.63 -27.67 1.43
CA LYS A 8 22.33 -28.76 0.50
C LYS A 8 23.61 -29.49 0.08
N ASN A 9 23.65 -30.80 0.28
CA ASN A 9 24.76 -31.70 0.00
C ASN A 9 26.06 -31.41 0.78
N LYS A 10 26.01 -30.57 1.82
CA LYS A 10 27.15 -30.27 2.69
C LYS A 10 27.28 -31.32 3.79
N LYS A 11 28.51 -31.72 4.10
CA LYS A 11 28.79 -32.69 5.17
C LYS A 11 28.75 -31.97 6.52
N VAL A 12 27.86 -32.40 7.40
CA VAL A 12 27.72 -31.82 8.74
C VAL A 12 27.94 -32.89 9.80
N LEU A 13 28.88 -32.65 10.70
CA LEU A 13 29.11 -33.49 11.87
C LEU A 13 28.34 -32.92 13.07
N VAL A 14 27.51 -33.72 13.72
CA VAL A 14 26.89 -33.38 15.00
C VAL A 14 27.59 -34.16 16.10
N VAL A 15 28.19 -33.45 17.05
CA VAL A 15 28.88 -34.05 18.20
C VAL A 15 28.01 -33.86 19.45
N GLY A 16 27.58 -34.97 20.04
CA GLY A 16 26.58 -35.02 21.10
C GLY A 16 25.17 -35.24 20.54
N SER A 17 24.72 -36.49 20.49
CA SER A 17 23.44 -36.97 19.94
C SER A 17 22.26 -36.88 20.92
N GLY A 18 22.46 -36.13 22.02
CA GLY A 18 21.39 -35.75 22.94
C GLY A 18 20.29 -34.91 22.27
N LYS A 19 19.32 -34.45 23.06
CA LYS A 19 18.15 -33.72 22.55
C LYS A 19 18.52 -32.50 21.70
N GLN A 20 19.57 -31.75 22.07
CA GLN A 20 20.01 -30.58 21.33
C GLN A 20 20.69 -30.95 20.00
N GLY A 21 21.53 -31.99 20.01
CA GLY A 21 22.18 -32.48 18.80
C GLY A 21 21.20 -33.03 17.78
N LYS A 22 20.24 -33.87 18.21
CA LYS A 22 19.17 -34.37 17.32
C LYS A 22 18.41 -33.22 16.67
N ARG A 23 17.94 -32.26 17.48
CA ARG A 23 17.25 -31.08 16.97
C ARG A 23 18.09 -30.28 15.96
N LYS A 24 19.41 -30.18 16.17
CA LYS A 24 20.31 -29.47 15.25
C LYS A 24 20.57 -30.26 13.98
N GLY A 25 20.81 -31.56 14.08
CA GLY A 25 20.98 -32.43 12.93
C GLY A 25 19.72 -32.45 12.05
N GLU A 26 18.53 -32.62 12.62
CA GLU A 26 17.24 -32.53 11.90
C GLU A 26 17.07 -31.20 11.16
N GLN A 27 17.54 -30.08 11.74
CA GLN A 27 17.52 -28.78 11.07
C GLN A 27 18.40 -28.79 9.81
N PHE A 28 19.63 -29.30 9.90
CA PHE A 28 20.54 -29.42 8.76
C PHE A 28 20.03 -30.42 7.71
N GLU A 29 19.48 -31.56 8.12
CA GLU A 29 18.86 -32.55 7.23
C GLU A 29 17.71 -31.95 6.43
N LYS A 30 16.84 -31.15 7.08
CA LYS A 30 15.74 -30.43 6.41
C LYS A 30 16.25 -29.46 5.34
N GLU A 31 17.44 -28.90 5.53
CA GLU A 31 18.13 -28.02 4.57
C GLU A 31 18.93 -28.81 3.50
N GLY A 32 18.87 -30.14 3.53
CA GLY A 32 19.47 -31.05 2.56
C GLY A 32 20.93 -31.43 2.85
N ALA A 33 21.40 -31.23 4.10
CA ALA A 33 22.75 -31.61 4.51
C ALA A 33 22.92 -33.13 4.65
N LEU A 34 24.15 -33.60 4.51
CA LEU A 34 24.57 -34.97 4.82
C LEU A 34 25.05 -35.01 6.27
N VAL A 35 24.15 -35.33 7.20
CA VAL A 35 24.43 -35.27 8.64
C VAL A 35 25.00 -36.59 9.15
N SER A 36 26.09 -36.51 9.91
CA SER A 36 26.69 -37.60 10.65
C SER A 36 26.65 -37.29 12.14
N TYR A 37 26.22 -38.24 12.97
CA TYR A 37 26.18 -38.08 14.42
C TYR A 37 27.31 -38.86 15.08
N ARG A 38 27.93 -38.24 16.09
CA ARG A 38 28.95 -38.86 16.98
C ARG A 38 28.68 -38.44 18.41
N ASP A 39 29.06 -39.31 19.36
CA ASP A 39 29.02 -38.99 20.78
C ASP A 39 30.44 -38.95 21.34
N HIS A 40 30.90 -40.05 21.91
CA HIS A 40 32.20 -40.16 22.58
C HIS A 40 33.30 -40.73 21.68
N ASP A 41 32.96 -41.12 20.45
CA ASP A 41 33.78 -41.93 19.54
C ASP A 41 34.39 -41.14 18.38
N PHE A 42 34.44 -39.81 18.46
CA PHE A 42 35.03 -38.97 17.42
C PHE A 42 36.47 -38.52 17.73
N SER A 43 37.23 -38.25 16.68
CA SER A 43 38.56 -37.62 16.76
C SER A 43 38.50 -36.18 16.30
N PHE A 44 39.36 -35.30 16.83
CA PHE A 44 39.37 -33.90 16.38
C PHE A 44 39.75 -33.79 14.90
N GLU A 45 40.64 -34.67 14.42
CA GLU A 45 41.05 -34.76 13.02
C GLU A 45 39.88 -35.13 12.08
N GLU A 46 38.86 -35.84 12.59
CA GLU A 46 37.64 -36.14 11.83
C GLU A 46 36.85 -34.86 11.50
N ILE A 47 36.84 -33.85 12.39
CA ILE A 47 36.14 -32.57 12.18
C ILE A 47 36.60 -31.87 10.90
N ALA A 48 37.90 -31.93 10.59
CA ALA A 48 38.48 -31.28 9.41
C ALA A 48 37.96 -31.83 8.06
N ARG A 49 37.24 -32.97 8.07
CA ARG A 49 36.67 -33.60 6.87
C ARG A 49 35.25 -33.13 6.53
N PHE A 50 34.65 -32.28 7.39
CA PHE A 50 33.29 -31.79 7.26
C PHE A 50 33.26 -30.32 6.84
N ASP A 51 32.17 -29.91 6.18
CA ASP A 51 31.94 -28.49 5.88
C ASP A 51 31.51 -27.72 7.15
N CYS A 52 30.83 -28.39 8.09
CA CYS A 52 30.40 -27.82 9.36
C CYS A 52 30.40 -28.86 10.48
N VAL A 53 30.65 -28.41 11.71
CA VAL A 53 30.45 -29.17 12.94
C VAL A 53 29.45 -28.48 13.87
N ALA A 54 28.54 -29.24 14.47
CA ALA A 54 27.60 -28.79 15.49
C ALA A 54 28.01 -29.39 16.85
N ALA A 55 28.68 -28.59 17.67
CA ALA A 55 29.09 -28.96 19.02
C ALA A 55 27.88 -28.89 19.99
N CYS A 56 27.30 -30.05 20.28
CA CYS A 56 26.04 -30.20 21.00
C CYS A 56 26.18 -31.08 22.25
N THR A 57 27.38 -31.20 22.81
CA THR A 57 27.63 -31.95 24.04
C THR A 57 27.10 -31.20 25.27
N ASP A 58 26.88 -31.93 26.36
CA ASP A 58 26.50 -31.34 27.66
C ASP A 58 27.69 -30.65 28.36
N ASP A 59 28.92 -30.83 27.88
CA ASP A 59 30.12 -30.18 28.41
C ASP A 59 30.47 -28.93 27.58
N ARG A 60 30.29 -27.76 28.20
CA ARG A 60 30.66 -26.46 27.61
C ARG A 60 32.13 -26.39 27.21
N THR A 61 33.03 -26.95 28.03
CA THR A 61 34.48 -26.94 27.78
C THR A 61 34.81 -27.74 26.52
N MET A 62 34.16 -28.89 26.34
CA MET A 62 34.31 -29.71 25.15
C MET A 62 33.78 -28.98 23.90
N ASN A 63 32.61 -28.35 24.01
CA ASN A 63 32.06 -27.54 22.92
C ASN A 63 32.99 -26.38 22.52
N ASP A 64 33.64 -25.71 23.49
CA ASP A 64 34.62 -24.65 23.22
C ASP A 64 35.89 -25.20 22.54
N LYS A 65 36.37 -26.39 22.94
CA LYS A 65 37.50 -27.07 22.27
C LYS A 65 37.17 -27.42 20.82
N ILE A 66 35.98 -27.97 20.56
CA ILE A 66 35.51 -28.28 19.20
C ILE A 66 35.44 -27.00 18.36
N ALA A 67 34.90 -25.91 18.92
CA ALA A 67 34.79 -24.64 18.22
C ALA A 67 36.16 -24.04 17.87
N CYS A 68 37.09 -24.02 18.83
CA CYS A 68 38.45 -23.53 18.61
C CYS A 68 39.19 -24.36 17.55
N PHE A 69 39.08 -25.69 17.60
CA PHE A 69 39.66 -26.56 16.58
C PHE A 69 39.04 -26.29 15.20
N ALA A 70 37.71 -26.28 15.09
CA ALA A 70 37.03 -26.01 13.82
C ALA A 70 37.46 -24.67 13.20
N GLN A 71 37.60 -23.63 14.02
CA GLN A 71 38.08 -22.32 13.60
C GLN A 71 39.50 -22.37 13.02
N GLN A 72 40.43 -23.07 13.67
CA GLN A 72 41.82 -23.22 13.21
C GLN A 72 41.93 -23.91 11.84
N TYR A 73 41.00 -24.82 11.54
CA TYR A 73 40.99 -25.61 10.30
C TYR A 73 40.00 -25.08 9.24
N GLY A 74 39.40 -23.91 9.46
CA GLY A 74 38.48 -23.29 8.51
C GLY A 74 37.14 -24.02 8.34
N VAL A 75 36.73 -24.83 9.32
CA VAL A 75 35.45 -25.55 9.35
C VAL A 75 34.39 -24.67 10.01
N PHE A 76 33.17 -24.62 9.44
CA PHE A 76 32.08 -23.91 10.10
C PHE A 76 31.71 -24.59 11.41
N CYS A 77 31.45 -23.83 12.47
CA CYS A 77 31.10 -24.38 13.76
C CYS A 77 29.88 -23.68 14.36
N VAL A 78 28.93 -24.48 14.83
CA VAL A 78 27.81 -24.06 15.67
C VAL A 78 27.99 -24.69 17.05
N SER A 79 27.86 -23.91 18.12
CA SER A 79 27.92 -24.42 19.50
C SER A 79 26.58 -24.27 20.21
N ALA A 80 26.08 -25.35 20.82
CA ALA A 80 24.81 -25.36 21.55
C ALA A 80 24.86 -24.53 22.85
N THR A 81 26.01 -24.49 23.51
CA THR A 81 26.23 -23.73 24.77
C THR A 81 26.67 -22.29 24.54
N TYR A 82 26.68 -21.83 23.29
CA TYR A 82 27.37 -20.64 22.81
C TYR A 82 28.89 -20.68 23.07
N SER A 83 29.66 -20.39 22.02
CA SER A 83 31.11 -20.23 22.09
C SER A 83 31.48 -19.02 21.24
N LYS A 84 32.35 -18.15 21.74
CA LYS A 84 32.85 -16.98 20.97
C LYS A 84 33.70 -17.40 19.76
N ASP A 85 34.27 -18.60 19.80
CA ASP A 85 35.17 -19.13 18.78
C ASP A 85 34.38 -19.91 17.70
N ALA A 86 33.07 -20.13 17.91
CA ALA A 86 32.19 -20.70 16.90
C ALA A 86 31.96 -19.68 15.77
N SER A 87 32.17 -20.11 14.52
CA SER A 87 32.03 -19.25 13.35
C SER A 87 30.58 -18.95 12.96
N LEU A 88 29.61 -19.73 13.47
CA LEU A 88 28.19 -19.55 13.23
C LEU A 88 27.40 -19.54 14.55
N HIS A 89 26.52 -18.55 14.68
CA HIS A 89 25.52 -18.50 15.75
C HIS A 89 24.15 -18.64 15.15
N MET A 90 23.45 -19.72 15.50
CA MET A 90 22.11 -19.98 15.01
C MET A 90 21.13 -18.94 15.54
N MET A 91 20.39 -18.33 14.62
CA MET A 91 19.45 -17.24 14.89
C MET A 91 18.01 -17.75 14.82
N ARG A 92 17.07 -16.92 15.27
CA ARG A 92 15.65 -17.20 15.02
C ARG A 92 15.36 -16.98 13.55
N GLU A 93 14.74 -17.97 12.93
CA GLU A 93 14.20 -17.86 11.59
C GLU A 93 12.71 -17.52 11.65
N ILE A 94 12.33 -16.58 10.78
CA ILE A 94 10.95 -16.29 10.41
C ILE A 94 10.86 -16.63 8.92
N ASN A 95 10.05 -17.63 8.59
CA ASN A 95 9.85 -18.10 7.23
C ASN A 95 8.36 -17.92 6.88
N LEU A 96 8.09 -17.06 5.91
CA LEU A 96 6.76 -16.54 5.56
C LEU A 96 6.55 -16.63 4.05
N ASP A 97 6.78 -17.81 3.48
CA ASP A 97 6.67 -18.13 2.06
C ASP A 97 7.56 -17.24 1.16
N GLU A 98 7.08 -16.06 0.79
CA GLU A 98 7.78 -15.09 -0.07
C GLU A 98 8.83 -14.27 0.67
N LEU A 99 8.91 -14.39 2.01
CA LEU A 99 9.85 -13.66 2.85
C LEU A 99 10.51 -14.58 3.89
N LYS A 100 11.85 -14.58 3.91
CA LYS A 100 12.65 -15.23 4.97
C LYS A 100 13.48 -14.18 5.69
N MET A 101 13.47 -14.21 7.02
CA MET A 101 14.20 -13.27 7.88
C MET A 101 14.92 -13.99 9.02
N GLY A 102 16.14 -13.54 9.32
CA GLY A 102 16.89 -13.94 10.51
C GLY A 102 16.86 -12.86 11.58
N LEU A 103 16.56 -13.24 12.83
CA LEU A 103 16.50 -12.33 13.99
C LEU A 103 17.43 -12.82 15.11
N SER A 104 18.24 -11.91 15.67
CA SER A 104 19.09 -12.15 16.84
C SER A 104 19.02 -10.98 17.79
N THR A 105 18.91 -11.29 19.08
CA THR A 105 19.01 -10.32 20.18
C THR A 105 20.44 -10.16 20.69
N LYS A 106 21.44 -10.76 20.02
CA LYS A 106 22.85 -10.78 20.46
C LYS A 106 22.98 -11.14 21.95
N HIS A 107 22.31 -12.21 22.35
CA HIS A 107 22.29 -12.74 23.72
C HIS A 107 21.49 -11.91 24.72
N GLY A 108 20.71 -10.93 24.24
CA GLY A 108 19.62 -10.35 25.01
C GLY A 108 18.52 -11.38 25.32
N PHE A 109 17.56 -10.99 26.16
CA PHE A 109 16.55 -11.88 26.72
C PHE A 109 15.81 -12.70 25.65
N LEU A 110 15.90 -14.03 25.74
CA LEU A 110 15.38 -14.93 24.71
C LEU A 110 13.88 -14.68 24.47
N MET A 111 13.05 -14.55 25.50
CA MET A 111 11.61 -14.38 25.31
C MET A 111 11.24 -13.10 24.53
N TYR A 112 12.08 -12.06 24.58
CA TYR A 112 11.79 -10.81 23.88
C TYR A 112 11.82 -10.99 22.36
N GLY A 113 12.70 -11.85 21.83
CA GLY A 113 12.68 -12.14 20.40
C GLY A 113 11.50 -13.00 19.94
N GLU A 114 10.76 -13.68 20.84
CA GLU A 114 9.47 -14.28 20.48
C GLU A 114 8.38 -13.22 20.28
N LEU A 115 8.41 -12.15 21.09
CA LEU A 115 7.51 -11.01 20.92
C LEU A 115 7.74 -10.32 19.57
N ILE A 116 9.00 -9.98 19.26
CA ILE A 116 9.39 -9.38 17.98
C ILE A 116 8.98 -10.29 16.81
N LYS A 117 9.20 -11.61 16.93
CA LYS A 117 8.78 -12.57 15.90
C LYS A 117 7.27 -12.50 15.65
N LYS A 118 6.44 -12.49 16.70
CA LYS A 118 4.98 -12.38 16.56
C LYS A 118 4.54 -11.08 15.89
N GLU A 119 5.14 -9.95 16.29
CA GLU A 119 4.83 -8.64 15.69
C GLU A 119 5.20 -8.58 14.21
N ILE A 120 6.36 -9.11 13.82
CA ILE A 120 6.80 -9.16 12.42
C ILE A 120 5.86 -10.04 11.58
N ILE A 121 5.46 -11.21 12.10
CA ILE A 121 4.52 -12.10 11.42
C ILE A 121 3.18 -11.38 11.20
N ALA A 122 2.64 -10.73 12.24
CA ALA A 122 1.39 -9.98 12.12
C ALA A 122 1.51 -8.83 11.11
N LEU A 123 2.63 -8.10 11.09
CA LEU A 123 2.86 -7.03 10.13
C LEU A 123 2.93 -7.57 8.69
N TYR A 124 3.60 -8.70 8.47
CA TYR A 124 3.67 -9.34 7.16
C TYR A 124 2.27 -9.76 6.69
N GLU A 125 1.54 -10.53 7.50
CA GLU A 125 0.22 -11.05 7.13
C GLU A 125 -0.78 -9.92 6.85
N ASN A 126 -0.77 -8.84 7.65
CA ASN A 126 -1.74 -7.76 7.54
C ASN A 126 -1.39 -6.68 6.49
N LYS A 127 -0.12 -6.54 6.10
CA LYS A 127 0.33 -5.39 5.28
C LYS A 127 1.13 -5.77 4.04
N TRP A 128 1.97 -6.79 4.11
CA TRP A 128 2.98 -7.04 3.07
C TRP A 128 2.67 -8.25 2.21
N LYS A 129 2.05 -9.29 2.77
CA LYS A 129 1.86 -10.58 2.13
C LYS A 129 1.19 -10.46 0.78
N GLU A 130 -0.01 -9.87 0.73
CA GLU A 130 -0.77 -9.75 -0.51
C GLU A 130 -0.02 -8.92 -1.56
N LYS A 131 0.56 -7.79 -1.14
CA LYS A 131 1.36 -6.91 -2.00
C LYS A 131 2.57 -7.63 -2.60
N LEU A 132 3.32 -8.38 -1.80
CA LEU A 132 4.48 -9.15 -2.27
C LEU A 132 4.07 -10.26 -3.23
N VAL A 133 2.98 -10.98 -2.93
CA VAL A 133 2.44 -12.02 -3.80
C VAL A 133 2.09 -11.45 -5.18
N ILE A 134 1.43 -10.29 -5.24
CA ILE A 134 1.11 -9.70 -6.55
C ILE A 134 2.32 -9.09 -7.25
N LEU A 135 3.20 -8.39 -6.55
CA LEU A 135 4.43 -7.84 -7.14
C LEU A 135 5.31 -8.94 -7.74
N LYS A 136 5.35 -10.13 -7.13
CA LYS A 136 6.03 -11.30 -7.70
C LYS A 136 5.46 -11.69 -9.06
N LYS A 137 4.14 -11.57 -9.28
CA LYS A 137 3.51 -11.83 -10.58
C LYS A 137 3.93 -10.81 -11.65
N PHE A 138 4.22 -9.57 -11.27
CA PHE A 138 4.70 -8.55 -12.19
C PHE A 138 6.16 -8.72 -12.61
N ARG A 139 6.98 -9.37 -11.77
CA ARG A 139 8.44 -9.47 -11.96
C ARG A 139 8.89 -9.92 -13.36
N PRO A 140 8.29 -10.93 -14.01
CA PRO A 140 8.71 -11.36 -15.34
C PRO A 140 8.55 -10.26 -16.41
N TYR A 141 7.59 -9.36 -16.21
CA TYR A 141 7.23 -8.33 -17.19
C TYR A 141 7.97 -7.01 -17.00
N VAL A 142 8.42 -6.72 -15.78
CA VAL A 142 9.07 -5.44 -15.45
C VAL A 142 10.57 -5.57 -15.23
N LEU A 143 11.14 -6.76 -15.47
CA LEU A 143 12.58 -6.99 -15.33
C LEU A 143 13.37 -6.03 -16.23
N GLY A 144 14.26 -5.23 -15.62
CA GLY A 144 15.02 -4.19 -16.33
C GLY A 144 14.40 -2.79 -16.28
N HIS A 145 13.12 -2.66 -15.92
CA HIS A 145 12.41 -1.38 -15.82
C HIS A 145 12.36 -0.86 -14.37
N LYS A 146 13.46 -0.28 -13.89
CA LYS A 146 13.59 0.17 -12.48
C LYS A 146 12.51 1.18 -12.05
N GLU A 147 12.15 2.12 -12.91
CA GLU A 147 11.12 3.11 -12.60
C GLU A 147 9.72 2.47 -12.48
N TRP A 148 9.42 1.47 -13.31
CA TRP A 148 8.16 0.72 -13.21
C TRP A 148 8.11 -0.08 -11.91
N MET A 149 9.21 -0.74 -11.53
CA MET A 149 9.28 -1.45 -10.25
C MET A 149 9.00 -0.54 -9.06
N ARG A 150 9.58 0.68 -9.04
CA ARG A 150 9.33 1.67 -7.99
C ARG A 150 7.86 2.10 -7.97
N PHE A 151 7.32 2.45 -9.14
CA PHE A 151 5.92 2.85 -9.26
C PHE A 151 4.96 1.76 -8.76
N LEU A 152 5.15 0.49 -9.17
CA LEU A 152 4.35 -0.63 -8.69
C LEU A 152 4.49 -0.83 -7.17
N MET A 153 5.67 -0.58 -6.59
CA MET A 153 5.86 -0.63 -5.13
C MET A 153 5.08 0.46 -4.40
N ASP A 154 4.75 1.58 -5.03
CA ASP A 154 3.99 2.67 -4.41
C ASP A 154 2.47 2.46 -4.52
N LEU A 155 2.02 1.69 -5.52
CA LEU A 155 0.59 1.40 -5.71
C LEU A 155 -0.05 0.61 -4.57
N ARG A 156 -1.36 0.82 -4.41
CA ARG A 156 -2.21 0.06 -3.51
C ARG A 156 -2.45 -1.36 -4.03
N VAL A 157 -2.85 -2.26 -3.15
CA VAL A 157 -3.00 -3.69 -3.48
C VAL A 157 -4.14 -3.92 -4.47
N ASP A 158 -5.26 -3.24 -4.30
CA ASP A 158 -6.38 -3.23 -5.25
C ASP A 158 -5.99 -2.66 -6.63
N GLN A 159 -5.25 -1.55 -6.67
CA GLN A 159 -4.70 -1.00 -7.90
C GLN A 159 -3.77 -2.00 -8.61
N LEU A 160 -2.93 -2.71 -7.85
CA LEU A 160 -2.05 -3.77 -8.39
C LEU A 160 -2.83 -4.96 -8.91
N ASN A 161 -3.85 -5.42 -8.18
CA ASN A 161 -4.76 -6.49 -8.59
C ASN A 161 -5.45 -6.11 -9.91
N TRP A 162 -6.06 -4.93 -9.96
CA TRP A 162 -6.72 -4.43 -11.16
C TRP A 162 -5.76 -4.29 -12.34
N LEU A 163 -4.56 -3.73 -12.11
CA LEU A 163 -3.55 -3.60 -13.16
C LEU A 163 -3.15 -4.97 -13.72
N PHE A 164 -3.00 -5.98 -12.86
CA PHE A 164 -2.66 -7.34 -13.26
C PHE A 164 -3.79 -8.01 -14.04
N GLU A 165 -5.03 -7.90 -13.57
CA GLU A 165 -6.22 -8.42 -14.27
C GLU A 165 -6.40 -7.78 -15.64
N MET A 166 -6.27 -6.45 -15.69
CA MET A 166 -6.37 -5.67 -16.91
C MET A 166 -5.28 -6.05 -17.92
N ILE A 167 -4.05 -6.30 -17.50
CA ILE A 167 -2.98 -6.75 -18.41
C ILE A 167 -3.34 -8.08 -19.10
N ASN A 168 -4.08 -8.95 -18.41
CA ASN A 168 -4.56 -10.21 -18.97
C ASN A 168 -5.82 -10.03 -19.83
N GLY A 169 -6.78 -9.21 -19.39
CA GLY A 169 -8.03 -8.93 -20.11
C GLY A 169 -7.89 -7.95 -21.28
N LYS A 170 -6.80 -7.18 -21.33
CA LYS A 170 -6.49 -6.12 -22.31
C LYS A 170 -7.45 -4.94 -22.34
N GLU A 171 -8.35 -4.82 -21.39
CA GLU A 171 -9.30 -3.70 -21.28
C GLU A 171 -9.52 -3.29 -19.85
N GLY A 172 -9.85 -2.01 -19.65
CA GLY A 172 -10.19 -1.49 -18.33
C GLY A 172 -10.54 -0.01 -18.33
N ARG A 173 -11.06 0.46 -17.20
CA ARG A 173 -11.36 1.86 -16.97
C ARG A 173 -10.64 2.38 -15.74
N ALA A 174 -9.89 3.47 -15.93
CA ALA A 174 -9.19 4.18 -14.88
C ALA A 174 -9.84 5.54 -14.64
N CYS A 175 -10.39 5.75 -13.45
CA CYS A 175 -10.91 7.03 -13.01
C CYS A 175 -9.83 7.81 -12.27
N VAL A 176 -9.45 8.98 -12.81
CA VAL A 176 -8.31 9.76 -12.30
C VAL A 176 -8.80 10.96 -11.50
N PHE A 177 -8.43 10.99 -10.22
CA PHE A 177 -8.76 12.03 -9.26
C PHE A 177 -7.53 12.90 -8.97
N HIS A 178 -7.72 14.06 -8.34
CA HIS A 178 -6.59 14.94 -8.01
C HIS A 178 -5.62 14.33 -7.00
N SER A 179 -6.13 13.80 -5.89
CA SER A 179 -5.32 13.29 -4.79
C SER A 179 -6.13 12.38 -3.89
N CYS A 180 -5.44 11.50 -3.16
CA CYS A 180 -5.98 10.71 -2.05
C CYS A 180 -5.23 11.06 -0.76
N GLN A 181 -5.94 11.38 0.31
CA GLN A 181 -5.33 11.73 1.60
C GLN A 181 -5.07 10.49 2.47
N ASP A 182 -5.96 9.52 2.45
CA ASP A 182 -5.93 8.34 3.32
C ASP A 182 -6.75 7.17 2.74
N ASP A 183 -6.64 6.01 3.38
CA ASP A 183 -7.32 4.78 2.96
C ASP A 183 -8.85 4.86 3.07
N GLY A 184 -9.38 5.68 3.99
CA GLY A 184 -10.82 5.89 4.14
C GLY A 184 -11.39 6.69 2.97
N GLN A 185 -10.66 7.69 2.48
CA GLN A 185 -11.01 8.42 1.27
C GLN A 185 -10.90 7.53 0.02
N HIS A 186 -9.87 6.67 -0.05
CA HIS A 186 -9.76 5.67 -1.13
C HIS A 186 -10.96 4.73 -1.15
N ALA A 187 -11.34 4.16 -0.01
CA ALA A 187 -12.49 3.28 0.13
C ALA A 187 -13.81 3.96 -0.28
N MET A 188 -14.00 5.24 0.06
CA MET A 188 -15.16 6.01 -0.39
C MET A 188 -15.21 6.14 -1.93
N VAL A 189 -14.07 6.43 -2.56
CA VAL A 189 -13.97 6.51 -4.02
C VAL A 189 -14.29 5.15 -4.65
N MET A 190 -13.69 4.08 -4.15
CA MET A 190 -13.95 2.73 -4.65
C MET A 190 -15.40 2.30 -4.46
N GLY A 191 -16.03 2.70 -3.35
CA GLY A 191 -17.47 2.49 -3.13
C GLY A 191 -18.35 3.23 -4.14
N PHE A 192 -17.96 4.44 -4.57
CA PHE A 192 -18.65 5.16 -5.64
C PHE A 192 -18.46 4.51 -7.02
N LEU A 193 -17.30 3.91 -7.28
CA LEU A 193 -17.02 3.25 -8.55
C LEU A 193 -17.66 1.86 -8.67
N GLU A 194 -18.18 1.29 -7.57
CA GLU A 194 -18.89 -0.01 -7.56
C GLU A 194 -18.15 -1.15 -8.29
N GLY A 195 -16.81 -1.14 -8.27
CA GLY A 195 -15.96 -2.13 -8.93
C GLY A 195 -15.90 -2.04 -10.46
N THR A 196 -16.57 -1.07 -11.07
CA THR A 196 -16.64 -0.89 -12.53
C THR A 196 -15.40 -0.21 -13.13
N ALA A 197 -14.62 0.45 -12.28
CA ALA A 197 -13.40 1.16 -12.63
C ALA A 197 -12.43 1.18 -11.45
N MET A 198 -11.16 1.45 -11.73
CA MET A 198 -10.13 1.63 -10.71
C MET A 198 -9.79 3.10 -10.51
N ALA A 199 -9.59 3.50 -9.26
CA ALA A 199 -9.19 4.86 -8.91
C ALA A 199 -7.66 5.02 -8.97
N PHE A 200 -7.23 6.09 -9.64
CA PHE A 200 -5.86 6.56 -9.63
C PHE A 200 -5.82 8.06 -9.32
N TYR A 201 -4.67 8.57 -8.92
CA TYR A 201 -4.53 9.93 -8.40
C TYR A 201 -3.39 10.68 -9.08
N MET A 202 -3.58 11.98 -9.34
CA MET A 202 -2.57 12.81 -10.03
C MET A 202 -1.26 13.00 -9.25
N ASN A 203 -1.24 12.68 -7.95
CA ASN A 203 0.00 12.64 -7.16
C ASN A 203 0.75 11.31 -7.29
N GLU A 204 0.18 10.33 -8.00
CA GLU A 204 0.87 9.12 -8.46
C GLU A 204 1.53 9.41 -9.82
N SER A 205 2.53 8.60 -10.21
CA SER A 205 3.22 8.77 -11.50
C SER A 205 2.35 8.28 -12.67
N MET A 206 1.39 9.11 -13.08
CA MET A 206 0.42 8.79 -14.14
C MET A 206 1.06 8.52 -15.50
N GLU A 207 2.18 9.18 -15.81
CA GLU A 207 2.98 8.90 -17.00
C GLU A 207 3.50 7.46 -17.00
N THR A 208 4.08 7.01 -15.87
CA THR A 208 4.56 5.63 -15.70
C THR A 208 3.43 4.62 -15.83
N LEU A 209 2.27 4.90 -15.24
CA LEU A 209 1.10 4.03 -15.39
C LEU A 209 0.67 3.93 -16.87
N LYS A 210 0.62 5.07 -17.58
CA LYS A 210 0.28 5.09 -19.00
C LYS A 210 1.28 4.28 -19.83
N GLU A 211 2.58 4.44 -19.58
CA GLU A 211 3.63 3.67 -20.25
C GLU A 211 3.47 2.17 -20.04
N ILE A 212 3.21 1.74 -18.79
CA ILE A 212 2.95 0.34 -18.46
C ILE A 212 1.74 -0.17 -19.23
N CYS A 213 0.60 0.54 -19.20
CA CYS A 213 -0.61 0.14 -19.93
C CYS A 213 -0.36 0.04 -21.44
N MET A 214 0.38 1.00 -22.03
CA MET A 214 0.76 0.97 -23.45
C MET A 214 1.67 -0.21 -23.78
N HIS A 215 2.66 -0.51 -22.93
CA HIS A 215 3.56 -1.64 -23.13
C HIS A 215 2.81 -2.97 -23.21
N PHE A 216 1.78 -3.14 -22.38
CA PHE A 216 0.94 -4.33 -22.39
C PHE A 216 -0.16 -4.33 -23.46
N ASN A 217 -0.20 -3.32 -24.34
CA ASN A 217 -1.26 -3.12 -25.34
C ASN A 217 -2.67 -3.17 -24.72
N ALA A 218 -2.81 -2.58 -23.54
CA ALA A 218 -4.11 -2.51 -22.88
C ALA A 218 -4.91 -1.31 -23.36
N ASN A 219 -6.18 -1.56 -23.70
CA ASN A 219 -7.13 -0.52 -24.06
C ASN A 219 -7.76 0.07 -22.79
N ILE A 220 -7.18 1.17 -22.30
CA ILE A 220 -7.66 1.84 -21.09
C ILE A 220 -8.47 3.08 -21.42
N ILE A 221 -9.70 3.10 -20.90
CA ILE A 221 -10.52 4.30 -20.87
C ILE A 221 -10.11 5.13 -19.66
N TRP A 222 -9.48 6.28 -19.93
CA TRP A 222 -9.07 7.25 -18.91
C TRP A 222 -10.19 8.25 -18.66
N GLN A 223 -10.85 8.16 -17.51
CA GLN A 223 -11.93 9.06 -17.10
C GLN A 223 -11.41 10.07 -16.08
N PRO A 224 -11.14 11.33 -16.47
CA PRO A 224 -10.79 12.38 -15.52
C PRO A 224 -12.00 12.74 -14.67
N MET A 225 -11.81 12.71 -13.36
CA MET A 225 -12.79 13.09 -12.35
C MET A 225 -12.42 14.48 -11.81
N PHE A 226 -12.60 15.51 -12.64
CA PHE A 226 -12.34 16.91 -12.28
C PHE A 226 -13.57 17.79 -12.55
N MET A 227 -13.76 18.82 -11.73
CA MET A 227 -14.94 19.68 -11.80
C MET A 227 -14.79 20.81 -12.82
N HIS A 228 -13.56 21.23 -13.14
CA HIS A 228 -13.33 22.34 -14.05
C HIS A 228 -11.98 22.23 -14.77
N ASN A 229 -11.81 23.04 -15.82
CA ASN A 229 -10.54 23.16 -16.54
C ASN A 229 -9.53 24.00 -15.74
N GLY A 230 -8.93 23.38 -14.72
CA GLY A 230 -7.87 23.96 -13.89
C GLY A 230 -6.48 23.48 -14.29
N TYR A 231 -5.48 23.87 -13.48
CA TYR A 231 -4.09 23.44 -13.65
C TYR A 231 -3.95 21.91 -13.69
N VAL A 232 -4.56 21.22 -12.73
CA VAL A 232 -4.50 19.75 -12.62
C VAL A 232 -5.05 19.08 -13.87
N TYR A 233 -6.23 19.50 -14.35
CA TYR A 233 -6.79 18.95 -15.58
C TYR A 233 -5.93 19.29 -16.80
N THR A 234 -5.30 20.47 -16.84
CA THR A 234 -4.36 20.82 -17.91
C THR A 234 -3.16 19.87 -17.93
N CYS A 235 -2.61 19.50 -16.77
CA CYS A 235 -1.56 18.49 -16.66
C CYS A 235 -2.05 17.13 -17.13
N PHE A 236 -3.22 16.68 -16.66
CA PHE A 236 -3.83 15.44 -17.10
C PHE A 236 -4.03 15.38 -18.62
N ARG A 237 -4.58 16.44 -19.22
CA ARG A 237 -4.89 16.50 -20.65
C ARG A 237 -3.64 16.41 -21.53
N ARG A 238 -2.48 16.89 -21.05
CA ARG A 238 -1.19 16.72 -21.77
C ARG A 238 -0.78 15.25 -21.89
N MET A 239 -1.19 14.41 -20.95
CA MET A 239 -0.95 12.97 -21.00
C MET A 239 -2.06 12.23 -21.75
N PHE A 240 -3.31 12.68 -21.64
CA PHE A 240 -4.49 11.98 -22.17
C PHE A 240 -5.34 12.93 -23.03
N GLU A 241 -4.91 13.15 -24.28
CA GLU A 241 -5.35 14.27 -25.13
C GLU A 241 -6.83 14.26 -25.54
N ASN A 242 -7.55 13.14 -25.35
CA ASN A 242 -8.97 13.00 -25.71
C ASN A 242 -9.93 12.86 -24.52
N ALA A 243 -9.39 12.82 -23.31
CA ALA A 243 -10.19 12.52 -22.13
C ALA A 243 -10.83 13.79 -21.55
N LYS A 244 -12.17 13.82 -21.53
CA LYS A 244 -12.97 14.96 -21.06
C LYS A 244 -13.59 14.67 -19.68
N PRO A 245 -13.52 15.60 -18.72
CA PRO A 245 -14.18 15.43 -17.43
C PRO A 245 -15.68 15.46 -17.58
N LEU A 246 -16.35 14.65 -16.75
CA LEU A 246 -17.81 14.53 -16.71
C LEU A 246 -18.51 15.89 -16.52
N LEU A 247 -17.94 16.71 -15.63
CA LEU A 247 -18.41 18.05 -15.29
C LEU A 247 -17.84 19.16 -16.17
N MET A 248 -17.27 18.84 -17.35
CA MET A 248 -16.99 19.89 -18.35
C MET A 248 -18.14 20.11 -19.33
N ASN A 249 -19.13 19.20 -19.36
CA ASN A 249 -20.33 19.32 -20.16
C ASN A 249 -21.38 20.18 -19.45
N ASP A 250 -21.89 21.21 -20.14
CA ASP A 250 -22.87 22.14 -19.58
C ASP A 250 -24.23 21.48 -19.31
N ASN A 251 -24.62 20.48 -20.10
CA ASN A 251 -25.83 19.70 -19.81
C ASN A 251 -25.70 18.89 -18.52
N THR A 252 -24.49 18.42 -18.21
CA THR A 252 -24.22 17.71 -16.96
C THR A 252 -24.35 18.63 -15.75
N TRP A 253 -23.80 19.85 -15.83
CA TRP A 253 -23.97 20.84 -14.78
C TRP A 253 -25.43 21.20 -14.56
N LYS A 254 -26.19 21.45 -15.63
CA LYS A 254 -27.62 21.75 -15.53
C LYS A 254 -28.38 20.63 -14.81
N LYS A 255 -28.21 19.37 -15.25
CA LYS A 255 -28.85 18.21 -14.61
C LYS A 255 -28.48 18.05 -13.13
N LEU A 256 -27.23 18.38 -12.77
CA LEU A 256 -26.75 18.30 -11.39
C LEU A 256 -27.34 19.42 -10.51
N LEU A 257 -27.43 20.65 -11.04
CA LEU A 257 -27.75 21.84 -10.27
C LEU A 257 -29.25 22.17 -10.22
N GLU A 258 -30.01 21.83 -11.25
CA GLU A 258 -31.47 22.05 -11.32
C GLU A 258 -32.24 21.57 -10.07
N PRO A 259 -32.00 20.36 -9.53
CA PRO A 259 -32.67 19.92 -8.30
C PRO A 259 -32.13 20.58 -7.01
N LEU A 260 -31.03 21.32 -7.09
CA LEU A 260 -30.39 22.00 -5.95
C LEU A 260 -30.68 23.51 -5.92
N ASP A 261 -31.25 24.06 -6.99
CA ASP A 261 -31.46 25.50 -7.18
C ASP A 261 -32.76 25.98 -6.51
N CYS A 262 -32.69 26.34 -5.23
CA CYS A 262 -33.80 26.94 -4.47
C CYS A 262 -33.36 28.16 -3.66
N GLU A 263 -34.32 29.00 -3.25
CA GLU A 263 -34.03 30.31 -2.62
C GLU A 263 -33.23 30.22 -1.31
N ASN A 264 -33.37 29.10 -0.58
CA ASN A 264 -32.66 28.84 0.66
C ASN A 264 -31.41 27.96 0.48
N ALA A 265 -30.95 27.73 -0.76
CA ALA A 265 -29.76 26.94 -1.04
C ALA A 265 -28.49 27.79 -1.14
N VAL A 266 -27.38 27.23 -0.65
CA VAL A 266 -26.03 27.76 -0.80
C VAL A 266 -25.15 26.71 -1.46
N LEU A 267 -24.69 26.98 -2.68
CA LEU A 267 -23.75 26.18 -3.43
C LEU A 267 -22.33 26.69 -3.18
N ILE A 268 -21.48 25.87 -2.54
CA ILE A 268 -20.11 26.25 -2.19
C ILE A 268 -19.13 25.58 -3.15
N VAL A 269 -18.23 26.38 -3.73
CA VAL A 269 -17.22 25.89 -4.68
C VAL A 269 -15.80 26.22 -4.21
N HIS A 270 -14.82 25.50 -4.75
CA HIS A 270 -13.41 25.81 -4.52
C HIS A 270 -13.04 27.16 -5.18
N PRO A 271 -12.23 28.01 -4.53
CA PRO A 271 -11.75 29.25 -5.13
C PRO A 271 -10.95 28.97 -6.41
N THR A 272 -11.20 29.78 -7.43
CA THR A 272 -10.50 29.70 -8.72
C THR A 272 -10.01 31.07 -9.17
N LYS A 273 -8.98 31.09 -10.02
CA LYS A 273 -8.51 32.34 -10.63
C LYS A 273 -9.68 33.02 -11.35
N ASP A 274 -9.86 34.31 -11.09
CA ASP A 274 -10.94 35.16 -11.65
C ASP A 274 -12.36 34.62 -11.37
N LYS A 275 -12.55 33.83 -10.31
CA LYS A 275 -13.86 33.26 -9.90
C LYS A 275 -14.55 32.44 -11.00
N ARG A 276 -13.78 31.82 -11.90
CA ARG A 276 -14.30 31.13 -13.09
C ARG A 276 -15.30 30.02 -12.77
N LEU A 277 -15.02 29.18 -11.78
CA LEU A 277 -15.92 28.07 -11.42
C LEU A 277 -17.22 28.59 -10.81
N ARG A 278 -17.12 29.55 -9.88
CA ARG A 278 -18.27 30.25 -9.29
C ARG A 278 -19.16 30.88 -10.36
N ASN A 279 -18.58 31.66 -11.27
CA ASN A 279 -19.33 32.32 -12.34
C ASN A 279 -19.97 31.32 -13.31
N LYS A 280 -19.31 30.20 -13.59
CA LYS A 280 -19.88 29.11 -14.39
C LYS A 280 -21.10 28.51 -13.70
N ILE A 281 -20.99 28.14 -12.42
CA ILE A 281 -22.10 27.53 -11.67
C ILE A 281 -23.25 28.54 -11.50
N LEU A 282 -22.94 29.80 -11.19
CA LEU A 282 -23.92 30.88 -11.10
C LEU A 282 -24.72 31.06 -12.40
N SER A 283 -24.13 30.82 -13.58
CA SER A 283 -24.86 30.90 -14.86
C SER A 283 -25.94 29.83 -15.04
N TYR A 284 -25.95 28.79 -14.20
CA TYR A 284 -26.95 27.71 -14.22
C TYR A 284 -28.02 27.85 -13.12
N CYS A 285 -27.80 28.71 -12.14
CA CYS A 285 -28.69 28.89 -11.00
C CYS A 285 -29.47 30.19 -11.12
N LYS A 286 -30.74 30.17 -10.70
CA LYS A 286 -31.61 31.34 -10.67
C LYS A 286 -31.89 31.81 -9.25
N CYS A 287 -31.92 30.89 -8.29
CA CYS A 287 -32.39 31.15 -6.93
C CYS A 287 -31.28 30.98 -5.89
N ALA A 288 -30.47 29.94 -6.01
CA ALA A 288 -29.46 29.59 -5.02
C ALA A 288 -28.31 30.60 -4.94
N GLN A 289 -27.79 30.80 -3.73
CA GLN A 289 -26.56 31.55 -3.52
C GLN A 289 -25.35 30.71 -3.98
N VAL A 290 -24.51 31.23 -4.88
CA VAL A 290 -23.27 30.57 -5.31
C VAL A 290 -22.06 31.33 -4.78
N ILE A 291 -21.24 30.66 -3.97
CA ILE A 291 -20.09 31.27 -3.29
C ILE A 291 -18.81 30.45 -3.39
N GLU A 292 -17.66 31.12 -3.34
CA GLU A 292 -16.37 30.48 -3.06
C GLU A 292 -16.17 30.30 -1.53
N LEU A 293 -15.31 29.36 -1.12
CA LEU A 293 -15.06 29.03 0.30
C LEU A 293 -14.72 30.22 1.21
N ASP A 294 -14.07 31.24 0.66
CA ASP A 294 -13.60 32.43 1.36
C ASP A 294 -14.64 33.58 1.36
N GLU A 295 -15.76 33.40 0.66
CA GLU A 295 -16.85 34.38 0.62
C GLU A 295 -17.82 34.22 1.80
N LYS A 296 -18.50 35.31 2.16
CA LYS A 296 -19.51 35.31 3.22
C LYS A 296 -20.84 34.77 2.70
N VAL A 297 -21.42 33.82 3.42
CA VAL A 297 -22.81 33.37 3.20
C VAL A 297 -23.78 34.48 3.60
N GLN A 298 -24.87 34.62 2.84
CA GLN A 298 -25.99 35.47 3.20
C GLN A 298 -27.08 34.57 3.80
N TRP A 299 -27.25 34.62 5.12
CA TRP A 299 -28.27 33.84 5.81
C TRP A 299 -29.63 34.54 5.75
N ASN A 300 -30.31 34.39 4.61
CA ASN A 300 -31.56 35.09 4.29
C ASN A 300 -32.83 34.31 4.68
N CYS A 301 -32.74 33.01 4.98
CA CYS A 301 -33.85 32.19 5.44
C CYS A 301 -33.58 31.57 6.82
N SER A 302 -34.65 31.30 7.57
CA SER A 302 -34.55 30.61 8.87
C SER A 302 -34.07 29.17 8.74
N GLU A 303 -34.32 28.52 7.60
CA GLU A 303 -33.77 27.23 7.22
C GLU A 303 -32.98 27.36 5.91
N MET A 304 -31.71 26.97 5.93
CA MET A 304 -30.79 27.02 4.78
C MET A 304 -30.25 25.62 4.46
N ILE A 305 -30.07 25.33 3.17
CA ILE A 305 -29.50 24.07 2.69
C ILE A 305 -28.15 24.35 2.05
N VAL A 306 -27.08 23.72 2.54
CA VAL A 306 -25.72 23.92 2.04
C VAL A 306 -25.28 22.71 1.22
N TYR A 307 -24.83 22.97 0.00
CA TYR A 307 -24.34 21.97 -0.94
C TYR A 307 -22.86 22.22 -1.25
N PRO A 308 -21.94 21.49 -0.61
CA PRO A 308 -20.53 21.53 -0.95
C PRO A 308 -20.29 20.86 -2.32
N LEU A 309 -20.02 21.66 -3.35
CA LEU A 309 -19.72 21.20 -4.71
C LEU A 309 -18.23 20.85 -4.83
N PHE A 310 -17.78 19.93 -3.99
CA PHE A 310 -16.46 19.32 -4.03
C PHE A 310 -16.59 17.87 -4.44
N LEU A 311 -15.67 17.39 -5.27
CA LEU A 311 -15.73 15.99 -5.66
C LEU A 311 -15.51 15.07 -4.45
N LEU A 312 -14.50 15.35 -3.63
CA LEU A 312 -14.12 14.53 -2.47
C LEU A 312 -14.38 15.26 -1.15
N ASP A 313 -14.68 14.47 -0.12
CA ASP A 313 -14.86 14.90 1.27
C ASP A 313 -13.49 15.08 1.96
N GLY A 314 -12.80 16.16 1.60
CA GLY A 314 -11.48 16.52 2.09
C GLY A 314 -11.50 17.62 3.16
N LYS A 315 -10.32 18.12 3.54
CA LYS A 315 -10.14 19.19 4.54
C LYS A 315 -11.05 20.40 4.33
N HIS A 316 -11.24 20.83 3.07
CA HIS A 316 -12.11 21.97 2.77
C HIS A 316 -13.55 21.76 3.23
N VAL A 317 -14.10 20.56 3.04
CA VAL A 317 -15.44 20.24 3.50
C VAL A 317 -15.45 20.08 5.02
N LYS A 318 -14.55 19.26 5.55
CA LYS A 318 -14.55 18.88 6.98
C LYS A 318 -14.21 20.04 7.93
N VAL A 319 -13.47 21.04 7.45
CA VAL A 319 -12.98 22.14 8.29
C VAL A 319 -13.57 23.47 7.84
N ASP A 320 -13.41 23.84 6.58
CA ASP A 320 -13.71 25.21 6.14
C ASP A 320 -15.23 25.40 5.98
N VAL A 321 -15.91 24.45 5.32
CA VAL A 321 -17.38 24.45 5.22
C VAL A 321 -17.99 24.28 6.62
N GLU A 322 -17.53 23.34 7.44
CA GLU A 322 -18.11 23.14 8.77
C GLU A 322 -18.02 24.40 9.66
N LYS A 323 -16.89 25.12 9.64
CA LYS A 323 -16.76 26.42 10.33
C LYS A 323 -17.78 27.45 9.83
N MET A 324 -18.03 27.47 8.52
CA MET A 324 -19.04 28.33 7.92
C MET A 324 -20.45 27.95 8.41
N LEU A 325 -20.76 26.64 8.50
CA LEU A 325 -22.03 26.16 9.04
C LEU A 325 -22.19 26.52 10.53
N GLU A 326 -21.14 26.33 11.34
CA GLU A 326 -21.15 26.70 12.76
C GLU A 326 -21.49 28.18 12.98
N LYS A 327 -20.95 29.06 12.13
CA LYS A 327 -21.26 30.49 12.19
C LYS A 327 -22.75 30.74 11.94
N GLY A 328 -23.33 30.15 10.89
CA GLY A 328 -24.76 30.30 10.62
C GLY A 328 -25.65 29.71 11.73
N ARG A 329 -25.27 28.56 12.31
CA ARG A 329 -25.97 27.99 13.48
C ARG A 329 -25.96 28.93 14.69
N ARG A 330 -24.87 29.64 14.93
CA ARG A 330 -24.77 30.67 16.00
C ARG A 330 -25.65 31.89 15.73
N GLU A 331 -25.94 32.18 14.46
CA GLU A 331 -26.87 33.23 14.05
C GLU A 331 -28.35 32.77 14.11
N GLY A 332 -28.63 31.57 14.66
CA GLY A 332 -29.98 31.04 14.85
C GLY A 332 -30.57 30.34 13.62
N ILE A 333 -29.76 30.10 12.59
CA ILE A 333 -30.19 29.50 11.33
C ILE A 333 -30.20 27.97 11.44
N GLN A 334 -31.30 27.35 11.02
CA GLN A 334 -31.34 25.90 10.84
C GLN A 334 -30.63 25.52 9.54
N ILE A 335 -29.59 24.69 9.62
CA ILE A 335 -28.75 24.35 8.47
C ILE A 335 -28.80 22.86 8.21
N LYS A 336 -29.13 22.50 6.96
CA LYS A 336 -29.05 21.12 6.44
C LYS A 336 -27.92 21.01 5.44
N MET A 337 -27.17 19.91 5.49
CA MET A 337 -26.17 19.56 4.48
C MET A 337 -26.44 18.13 4.01
N PRO A 338 -27.20 17.95 2.92
CA PRO A 338 -27.68 16.63 2.49
C PRO A 338 -26.56 15.67 2.09
N PHE A 339 -25.44 16.20 1.63
CA PHE A 339 -24.23 15.44 1.31
C PHE A 339 -22.98 16.29 1.56
N HIS A 340 -21.86 15.62 1.81
CA HIS A 340 -20.57 16.28 2.07
C HIS A 340 -19.73 16.49 0.79
N CYS A 341 -20.02 15.75 -0.27
CA CYS A 341 -19.31 15.85 -1.54
C CYS A 341 -20.16 15.29 -2.70
N LEU A 342 -19.77 15.59 -3.93
CA LEU A 342 -20.47 15.15 -5.14
C LEU A 342 -20.49 13.62 -5.30
N LEU A 343 -19.47 12.88 -4.84
CA LEU A 343 -19.54 11.41 -4.89
C LEU A 343 -20.69 10.82 -4.04
N LYS A 344 -21.19 11.56 -3.06
CA LYS A 344 -22.35 11.20 -2.22
C LYS A 344 -23.67 11.81 -2.74
N CYS A 345 -23.64 12.61 -3.80
CA CYS A 345 -24.82 13.20 -4.42
C CYS A 345 -25.45 12.18 -5.39
N LYS A 346 -26.74 11.87 -5.18
CA LYS A 346 -27.47 10.87 -5.99
C LYS A 346 -27.54 11.27 -7.47
N GLU A 347 -27.69 12.54 -7.74
CA GLU A 347 -27.77 13.11 -9.09
C GLU A 347 -26.43 12.96 -9.81
N PHE A 348 -25.32 13.21 -9.12
CA PHE A 348 -23.98 13.00 -9.66
C PHE A 348 -23.69 11.51 -9.91
N GLN A 349 -24.12 10.63 -9.02
CA GLN A 349 -24.02 9.17 -9.22
C GLN A 349 -24.80 8.73 -10.47
N LYS A 350 -26.05 9.18 -10.64
CA LYS A 350 -26.85 8.91 -11.86
C LYS A 350 -26.14 9.39 -13.12
N ILE A 351 -25.59 10.60 -13.09
CA ILE A 351 -24.83 11.15 -14.22
C ILE A 351 -23.62 10.27 -14.56
N TYR A 352 -22.86 9.83 -13.55
CA TYR A 352 -21.73 8.94 -13.74
C TYR A 352 -22.16 7.62 -14.39
N LEU A 353 -23.19 6.97 -13.86
CA LEU A 353 -23.73 5.71 -14.40
C LEU A 353 -24.23 5.85 -15.85
N GLN A 354 -24.72 7.02 -16.26
CA GLN A 354 -25.25 7.24 -17.62
C GLN A 354 -24.20 7.66 -18.65
N SER A 355 -23.08 8.22 -18.19
CA SER A 355 -22.11 8.87 -19.07
C SER A 355 -20.76 8.17 -19.10
N VAL A 356 -20.48 7.37 -18.07
CA VAL A 356 -19.21 6.69 -17.90
C VAL A 356 -19.43 5.20 -18.10
N LEU A 357 -20.33 4.57 -17.35
CA LEU A 357 -20.70 3.17 -17.58
C LEU A 357 -21.57 3.01 -18.82
#